data_AF-A0A9P6GVC4-F1
#
_entry.id   AF-A0A9P6GVC4-F1
#
_cell.length_a   1.000
_cell.length_b   1.000
_cell.length_c   1.000
_cell.angle_alpha   90.00
_cell.angle_beta   90.00
_cell.angle_gamma   90.00
#
_symmetry.space_group_name_H-M   'P 1'
#
loop_
_entity.id
_entity.type
_entity.pdbx_description
1 polymer ?
#
loop_
_entity_poly.entity_id
_entity_poly.type
_entity_poly.pdbx_seq_one_letter_code
_entity_poly.pdbx_strand_id
1 'polypeptide(L)'
;MEDIKNKLIKQAEKLRKKERFPFNLFYSPDYESSADKFKEAAGMASNKEEKISLLKESASTYLMNPLEYNRYNCYLIYGEISELSKNRPVEFVEYAKKAGDMAISCNRENLAANSYEKAVDVLIQEKKNREAIELMRKIAECYDNSCWKHHHTNSLKKLAFLEFSTGEYEQAAKDFLGLKKNIYTLCAGVCYYLAGIASDLDISGEEEVVYKAFSKTPEDVQVAIDLYMENNSVEKEVRNVLNASVEMLKPENDIL
;
A
#
# COMPACT_ATOMS: atom_id res chain seq x y z
N MET A 1 23.12 -14.08 -30.26
CA MET A 1 22.28 -13.15 -29.48
C MET A 1 23.11 -12.10 -28.75
N GLU A 2 24.22 -12.45 -28.10
CA GLU A 2 25.16 -11.52 -27.44
C GLU A 2 25.55 -10.29 -28.29
N ASP A 3 25.88 -10.52 -29.57
CA ASP A 3 26.29 -9.46 -30.50
C ASP A 3 25.16 -8.47 -30.86
N ILE A 4 23.90 -8.91 -30.87
CA ILE A 4 22.73 -8.06 -31.13
C ILE A 4 22.42 -7.19 -29.90
N LYS A 5 22.39 -7.80 -28.71
CA LYS A 5 22.21 -7.11 -27.42
C LYS A 5 23.23 -5.98 -27.24
N ASN A 6 24.51 -6.27 -27.49
CA ASN A 6 25.58 -5.27 -27.37
C ASN A 6 25.44 -4.13 -28.39
N LYS A 7 24.93 -4.40 -29.59
CA LYS A 7 24.61 -3.36 -30.59
C LYS A 7 23.46 -2.47 -30.10
N LEU A 8 22.41 -3.04 -29.49
CA LEU A 8 21.29 -2.27 -28.93
C LEU A 8 21.75 -1.33 -27.81
N ILE A 9 22.56 -1.83 -26.88
CA ILE A 9 23.11 -1.03 -25.77
C ILE A 9 23.93 0.16 -26.31
N LYS A 10 24.85 -0.08 -27.24
CA LYS A 10 25.65 1.00 -27.86
C LYS A 10 24.79 2.03 -28.59
N GLN A 11 23.74 1.57 -29.28
CA GLN A 11 22.79 2.47 -29.94
C GLN A 11 22.00 3.32 -28.93
N ALA A 12 21.54 2.71 -27.84
CA ALA A 12 20.85 3.41 -26.76
C ALA A 12 21.73 4.53 -26.18
N GLU A 13 22.97 4.20 -25.80
CA GLU A 13 23.92 5.20 -25.27
C GLU A 13 24.17 6.36 -26.23
N LYS A 14 24.26 6.10 -27.54
CA LYS A 14 24.43 7.13 -28.57
C LYS A 14 23.21 8.05 -28.68
N LEU A 15 22.01 7.50 -28.60
CA LEU A 15 20.75 8.27 -28.63
C LEU A 15 20.60 9.14 -27.37
N ARG A 16 21.02 8.62 -26.20
CA ARG A 16 20.99 9.33 -24.92
C ARG A 16 21.99 10.48 -24.83
N LYS A 17 23.21 10.31 -25.36
CA LYS A 17 24.34 11.25 -25.14
C LYS A 17 24.56 12.29 -26.24
N LYS A 18 23.93 12.14 -27.41
CA LYS A 18 24.36 12.74 -28.69
C LYS A 18 24.99 14.15 -28.55
N GLU A 19 26.31 14.19 -28.74
CA GLU A 19 27.19 15.33 -28.47
C GLU A 19 27.01 16.50 -29.45
N ARG A 20 27.25 17.71 -28.93
CA ARG A 20 27.40 18.96 -29.68
C ARG A 20 28.67 18.90 -30.56
N PHE A 21 28.58 18.36 -31.77
CA PHE A 21 29.58 18.60 -32.82
C PHE A 21 29.20 19.89 -33.59
N PRO A 22 30.17 20.75 -34.01
CA PRO A 22 29.97 22.20 -34.15
C PRO A 22 29.08 22.66 -35.32
N PHE A 23 28.35 21.76 -36.00
CA PHE A 23 27.50 22.10 -37.15
C PHE A 23 26.08 21.49 -37.11
N ASN A 24 25.64 20.87 -36.02
CA ASN A 24 24.25 20.40 -35.91
C ASN A 24 23.36 21.46 -35.25
N LEU A 25 22.69 22.27 -36.07
CA LEU A 25 21.82 23.35 -35.59
C LEU A 25 20.48 22.87 -34.97
N PHE A 26 20.06 21.61 -35.17
CA PHE A 26 18.80 21.10 -34.61
C PHE A 26 18.83 19.57 -34.45
N TYR A 27 19.25 19.01 -33.32
CA TYR A 27 18.87 17.65 -32.91
C TYR A 27 19.10 17.47 -31.39
N SER A 28 18.02 17.27 -30.63
CA SER A 28 18.04 16.92 -29.21
C SER A 28 18.31 15.42 -28.98
N PRO A 29 18.71 15.00 -27.77
CA PRO A 29 18.70 13.60 -27.38
C PRO A 29 17.33 12.95 -27.62
N ASP A 30 17.34 11.69 -28.03
CA ASP A 30 16.13 10.88 -28.23
C ASP A 30 16.06 9.85 -27.11
N TYR A 31 15.51 10.30 -25.97
CA TYR A 31 15.43 9.50 -24.76
C TYR A 31 14.44 8.34 -24.87
N GLU A 32 13.37 8.48 -25.66
CA GLU A 32 12.37 7.45 -25.86
C GLU A 32 12.97 6.27 -26.64
N SER A 33 13.51 6.52 -27.82
CA SER A 33 14.18 5.48 -28.61
C SER A 33 15.37 4.86 -27.88
N SER A 34 16.07 5.66 -27.06
CA SER A 34 17.15 5.14 -26.20
C SER A 34 16.61 4.17 -25.14
N ALA A 35 15.54 4.54 -24.44
CA ALA A 35 14.95 3.72 -23.39
C ALA A 35 14.37 2.41 -23.95
N ASP A 36 13.72 2.47 -25.12
CA ASP A 36 13.21 1.30 -25.83
C ASP A 36 14.31 0.29 -26.15
N LYS A 37 15.47 0.77 -26.62
CA LYS A 37 16.62 -0.10 -26.92
C LYS A 37 17.21 -0.75 -25.67
N PHE A 38 17.28 -0.04 -24.54
CA PHE A 38 17.67 -0.66 -23.27
C PHE A 38 16.66 -1.74 -22.83
N LYS A 39 15.36 -1.49 -23.00
CA LYS A 39 14.30 -2.45 -22.69
C LYS A 39 14.36 -3.69 -23.60
N GLU A 40 14.60 -3.51 -24.89
CA GLU A 40 14.80 -4.60 -25.85
C GLU A 40 16.03 -5.44 -25.49
N ALA A 41 17.15 -4.78 -25.16
CA ALA A 41 18.35 -5.46 -24.69
C ALA A 41 18.10 -6.25 -23.40
N ALA A 42 17.27 -5.72 -22.48
CA ALA A 42 16.86 -6.43 -21.26
C ALA A 42 16.06 -7.70 -21.57
N GLY A 43 15.23 -7.69 -22.62
CA GLY A 43 14.53 -8.88 -23.12
C GLY A 43 15.46 -9.97 -23.67
N MET A 44 16.71 -9.61 -24.02
CA MET A 44 17.76 -10.52 -24.48
C MET A 44 18.78 -10.89 -23.39
N ALA A 45 18.59 -10.44 -22.15
CA ALA A 45 19.52 -10.68 -21.05
C ALA A 45 19.58 -12.17 -20.68
N SER A 46 20.78 -12.63 -20.36
CA SER A 46 21.08 -14.04 -20.07
C SER A 46 20.68 -14.45 -18.65
N ASN A 47 20.64 -13.47 -17.75
CA ASN A 47 20.35 -13.67 -16.34
C ASN A 47 19.53 -12.49 -15.79
N LYS A 48 18.99 -12.71 -14.60
CA LYS A 48 18.06 -11.80 -13.93
C LYS A 48 18.71 -10.47 -13.55
N GLU A 49 19.93 -10.49 -13.04
CA GLU A 49 20.66 -9.32 -12.57
C GLU A 49 21.00 -8.37 -13.73
N GLU A 50 21.46 -8.93 -14.84
CA GLU A 50 21.67 -8.20 -16.09
C GLU A 50 20.37 -7.58 -16.61
N LYS A 51 19.27 -8.35 -16.61
CA LYS A 51 17.95 -7.88 -17.02
C LYS A 51 17.50 -6.68 -16.17
N ILE A 52 17.60 -6.80 -14.85
CA ILE A 52 17.26 -5.74 -13.90
C ILE A 52 18.11 -4.49 -14.18
N SER A 53 19.42 -4.64 -14.40
CA SER A 53 20.31 -3.51 -14.70
C SER A 53 19.88 -2.76 -15.96
N LEU A 54 19.57 -3.48 -17.05
CA LEU A 54 19.15 -2.86 -18.31
C LEU A 54 17.76 -2.21 -18.21
N LEU A 55 16.84 -2.80 -17.45
CA LEU A 55 15.55 -2.19 -17.14
C LEU A 55 15.71 -0.89 -16.34
N LYS A 56 16.64 -0.83 -15.38
CA LYS A 56 16.95 0.42 -14.64
C LYS A 56 17.51 1.51 -15.57
N GLU A 57 18.39 1.15 -16.51
CA GLU A 57 18.88 2.08 -17.54
C GLU A 57 17.74 2.58 -18.44
N SER A 58 16.82 1.70 -18.84
CA SER A 58 15.63 2.09 -19.62
C SER A 58 14.74 3.08 -18.85
N ALA A 59 14.36 2.75 -17.61
CA ALA A 59 13.51 3.62 -16.79
C ALA A 59 14.16 4.98 -16.52
N SER A 60 15.45 5.00 -16.14
CA SER A 60 16.16 6.26 -15.90
C SER A 60 16.26 7.13 -17.16
N THR A 61 16.37 6.51 -18.33
CA THR A 61 16.41 7.21 -19.62
C THR A 61 15.05 7.81 -19.97
N TYR A 62 13.94 7.09 -19.80
CA TYR A 62 12.59 7.66 -19.97
C TYR A 62 12.35 8.89 -19.07
N LEU A 63 12.85 8.84 -17.83
CA LEU A 63 12.71 9.95 -16.88
C LEU A 63 13.56 11.18 -17.22
N MET A 64 14.49 11.11 -18.18
CA MET A 64 15.20 12.30 -18.69
C MET A 64 14.27 13.22 -19.51
N ASN A 65 13.12 12.73 -19.96
CA ASN A 65 12.04 13.52 -20.54
C ASN A 65 10.68 12.97 -20.05
N PRO A 66 10.22 13.33 -18.85
CA PRO A 66 9.14 12.63 -18.14
C PRO A 66 7.73 13.04 -18.62
N LEU A 67 7.47 12.88 -19.92
CA LEU A 67 6.12 12.96 -20.49
C LEU A 67 5.24 11.82 -19.93
N GLU A 68 3.92 11.98 -20.00
CA GLU A 68 2.97 10.98 -19.47
C GLU A 68 3.23 9.56 -20.02
N TYR A 69 3.46 9.43 -21.32
CA TYR A 69 3.82 8.15 -21.96
C TYR A 69 5.08 7.52 -21.33
N ASN A 70 6.10 8.32 -21.08
CA ASN A 70 7.37 7.86 -20.51
C ASN A 70 7.20 7.44 -19.04
N ARG A 71 6.41 8.18 -18.26
CA ARG A 71 6.05 7.80 -16.88
C ARG A 71 5.24 6.52 -16.84
N TYR A 72 4.32 6.32 -17.78
CA TYR A 72 3.58 5.06 -17.91
C TYR A 72 4.50 3.89 -18.25
N ASN A 73 5.49 4.08 -19.14
CA ASN A 73 6.50 3.06 -19.39
C ASN A 73 7.37 2.77 -18.15
N CYS A 74 7.73 3.78 -17.37
CA CYS A 74 8.42 3.60 -16.10
C CYS A 74 7.57 2.80 -15.10
N TYR A 75 6.26 3.02 -15.02
CA TYR A 75 5.35 2.18 -14.23
C TYR A 75 5.48 0.70 -14.62
N LEU A 76 5.40 0.38 -15.91
CA LEU A 76 5.52 -1.00 -16.40
C LEU A 76 6.89 -1.61 -16.06
N ILE A 77 7.96 -0.84 -16.27
CA ILE A 77 9.33 -1.29 -16.02
C ILE A 77 9.57 -1.53 -14.52
N TYR A 78 9.16 -0.61 -13.65
CA TYR A 78 9.32 -0.78 -12.21
C TYR A 78 8.46 -1.95 -11.69
N GLY A 79 7.26 -2.15 -12.25
CA GLY A 79 6.46 -3.34 -11.99
C GLY A 79 7.21 -4.63 -12.34
N GLU A 80 7.84 -4.70 -13.52
CA GLU A 80 8.64 -5.86 -13.93
C GLU A 80 9.87 -6.07 -13.03
N ILE A 81 10.61 -5.01 -12.69
CA ILE A 81 11.77 -5.11 -11.78
C ILE A 81 11.30 -5.59 -10.39
N SER A 82 10.16 -5.12 -9.91
CA SER A 82 9.57 -5.59 -8.65
C SER A 82 9.31 -7.09 -8.69
N GLU A 83 8.61 -7.60 -9.70
CA GLU A 83 8.31 -9.03 -9.84
C GLU A 83 9.58 -9.89 -9.94
N LEU A 84 10.58 -9.43 -10.69
CA LEU A 84 11.89 -10.08 -10.71
C LEU A 84 12.47 -10.10 -9.29
N SER A 85 12.33 -9.04 -8.51
CA SER A 85 12.90 -8.90 -7.17
C SER A 85 12.11 -9.58 -6.04
N LYS A 86 11.08 -10.40 -6.32
CA LYS A 86 10.20 -11.02 -5.30
C LYS A 86 10.88 -11.76 -4.14
N ASN A 87 12.08 -12.33 -4.37
CA ASN A 87 12.86 -13.02 -3.33
C ASN A 87 13.76 -12.08 -2.52
N ARG A 88 13.68 -10.76 -2.76
CA ARG A 88 14.45 -9.70 -2.11
C ARG A 88 13.46 -8.65 -1.60
N PRO A 89 12.86 -8.84 -0.42
CA PRO A 89 11.73 -8.04 0.06
C PRO A 89 11.95 -6.53 -0.01
N VAL A 90 13.16 -6.07 0.35
CA VAL A 90 13.52 -4.64 0.31
C VAL A 90 13.46 -4.08 -1.12
N GLU A 91 14.08 -4.74 -2.09
CA GLU A 91 14.07 -4.30 -3.49
C GLU A 91 12.67 -4.42 -4.10
N PHE A 92 11.93 -5.49 -3.78
CA PHE A 92 10.55 -5.67 -4.23
C PHE A 92 9.68 -4.47 -3.80
N VAL A 93 9.68 -4.13 -2.51
CA VAL A 93 8.88 -3.03 -1.97
C VAL A 93 9.30 -1.69 -2.60
N GLU A 94 10.60 -1.44 -2.76
CA GLU A 94 11.10 -0.21 -3.39
C GLU A 94 10.54 -0.04 -4.80
N TYR A 95 10.62 -1.07 -5.64
CA TYR A 95 10.18 -1.00 -7.03
C TYR A 95 8.66 -1.03 -7.19
N ALA A 96 7.94 -1.75 -6.34
CA ALA A 96 6.48 -1.69 -6.27
C ALA A 96 5.98 -0.27 -5.93
N LYS A 97 6.62 0.40 -4.95
CA LYS A 97 6.32 1.81 -4.61
C LYS A 97 6.60 2.74 -5.79
N LYS A 98 7.78 2.61 -6.43
CA LYS A 98 8.12 3.41 -7.63
C LYS A 98 7.13 3.20 -8.77
N ALA A 99 6.68 1.96 -8.99
CA ALA A 99 5.63 1.69 -9.97
C ALA A 99 4.34 2.43 -9.62
N GLY A 100 3.88 2.33 -8.38
CA GLY A 100 2.67 3.02 -7.92
C GLY A 100 2.76 4.55 -8.05
N ASP A 101 3.90 5.15 -7.65
CA ASP A 101 4.12 6.60 -7.77
C ASP A 101 4.10 7.05 -9.25
N MET A 102 4.67 6.24 -10.16
CA MET A 102 4.58 6.52 -11.61
C MET A 102 3.15 6.41 -12.14
N ALA A 103 2.38 5.42 -11.70
CA ALA A 103 0.97 5.27 -12.09
C ALA A 103 0.11 6.46 -11.61
N ILE A 104 0.32 6.95 -10.38
CA ILE A 104 -0.32 8.17 -9.86
C ILE A 104 0.02 9.37 -10.75
N SER A 105 1.28 9.54 -11.13
CA SER A 105 1.69 10.67 -11.98
C SER A 105 1.05 10.67 -13.37
N CYS A 106 0.40 9.56 -13.76
CA CYS A 106 -0.35 9.39 -15.00
C CYS A 106 -1.87 9.35 -14.78
N ASN A 107 -2.38 9.72 -13.59
CA ASN A 107 -3.79 9.63 -13.20
C ASN A 107 -4.36 8.21 -13.41
N ARG A 108 -3.59 7.19 -13.00
CA ARG A 108 -3.98 5.77 -13.04
C ARG A 108 -4.07 5.21 -11.64
N GLU A 109 -5.00 5.72 -10.85
CA GLU A 109 -5.12 5.47 -9.41
C GLU A 109 -5.34 3.99 -9.08
N ASN A 110 -6.14 3.28 -9.88
CA ASN A 110 -6.33 1.83 -9.71
C ASN A 110 -5.02 1.05 -9.91
N LEU A 111 -4.22 1.41 -10.93
CA LEU A 111 -2.92 0.77 -11.16
C LEU A 111 -1.92 1.09 -10.04
N ALA A 112 -1.99 2.30 -9.50
CA ALA A 112 -1.19 2.69 -8.35
C ALA A 112 -1.56 1.89 -7.09
N ALA A 113 -2.85 1.83 -6.76
CA ALA A 113 -3.37 1.06 -5.63
C ALA A 113 -2.94 -0.41 -5.69
N ASN A 114 -3.06 -1.06 -6.85
CA ASN A 114 -2.61 -2.45 -7.03
C ASN A 114 -1.10 -2.63 -6.81
N SER A 115 -0.29 -1.64 -7.20
CA SER A 115 1.17 -1.70 -7.00
C SER A 115 1.54 -1.52 -5.53
N TYR A 116 0.85 -0.61 -4.85
CA TYR A 116 0.99 -0.39 -3.42
C TYR A 116 0.52 -1.60 -2.59
N GLU A 117 -0.60 -2.24 -2.94
CA GLU A 117 -1.12 -3.42 -2.23
C GLU A 117 -0.07 -4.55 -2.18
N LYS A 118 0.61 -4.81 -3.31
CA LYS A 118 1.71 -5.78 -3.35
C LYS A 118 2.82 -5.47 -2.33
N ALA A 119 3.20 -4.21 -2.21
CA ALA A 119 4.22 -3.79 -1.25
C ALA A 119 3.72 -3.87 0.20
N VAL A 120 2.45 -3.56 0.47
CA VAL A 120 1.84 -3.69 1.80
C VAL A 120 1.94 -5.13 2.30
N ASP A 121 1.58 -6.12 1.48
CA ASP A 121 1.61 -7.53 1.88
C ASP A 121 3.00 -7.97 2.35
N VAL A 122 4.05 -7.54 1.64
CA VAL A 122 5.44 -7.84 2.00
C VAL A 122 5.86 -7.06 3.25
N LEU A 123 5.48 -5.78 3.37
CA LEU A 123 5.80 -4.97 4.55
C LEU A 123 5.20 -5.55 5.83
N ILE A 124 3.97 -6.07 5.78
CA ILE A 124 3.32 -6.75 6.91
C ILE A 124 4.09 -8.03 7.29
N GLN A 125 4.49 -8.85 6.31
CA GLN A 125 5.29 -10.06 6.56
C GLN A 125 6.65 -9.75 7.21
N GLU A 126 7.28 -8.65 6.78
CA GLU A 126 8.55 -8.15 7.33
C GLU A 126 8.38 -7.34 8.62
N LYS A 127 7.16 -7.27 9.19
CA LYS A 127 6.80 -6.51 10.40
C LYS A 127 7.12 -5.01 10.31
N LYS A 128 7.13 -4.45 9.12
CA LYS A 128 7.33 -3.02 8.83
C LYS A 128 5.99 -2.28 8.83
N ASN A 129 5.29 -2.38 9.95
CA ASN A 129 3.89 -1.97 10.10
C ASN A 129 3.64 -0.49 9.77
N ARG A 130 4.51 0.41 10.23
CA ARG A 130 4.38 1.84 9.97
C ARG A 130 4.42 2.17 8.47
N GLU A 131 5.37 1.60 7.74
CA GLU A 131 5.46 1.79 6.28
C GLU A 131 4.25 1.17 5.56
N ALA A 132 3.74 0.03 6.04
CA ALA A 132 2.54 -0.60 5.50
C ALA A 132 1.30 0.30 5.68
N ILE A 133 1.13 0.92 6.85
CA ILE A 133 0.04 1.86 7.15
C ILE A 133 0.11 3.09 6.23
N GLU A 134 1.29 3.72 6.10
CA GLU A 134 1.49 4.87 5.20
C GLU A 134 1.10 4.52 3.75
N LEU A 135 1.42 3.31 3.31
CA LEU A 135 1.10 2.84 1.96
C LEU A 135 -0.40 2.49 1.81
N MET A 136 -1.02 1.95 2.86
CA MET A 136 -2.48 1.73 2.91
C MET A 136 -3.28 3.03 2.86
N ARG A 137 -2.79 4.12 3.47
CA ARG A 137 -3.40 5.45 3.32
C ARG A 137 -3.38 5.91 1.87
N LYS A 138 -2.23 5.79 1.18
CA LYS A 138 -2.13 6.09 -0.24
C LYS A 138 -3.11 5.27 -1.08
N ILE A 139 -3.31 3.99 -0.75
CA ILE A 139 -4.29 3.13 -1.44
C ILE A 139 -5.71 3.66 -1.24
N ALA A 140 -6.08 4.08 -0.03
CA ALA A 140 -7.39 4.68 0.22
C ALA A 140 -7.58 5.97 -0.60
N GLU A 141 -6.58 6.86 -0.61
CA GLU A 141 -6.58 8.10 -1.41
C GLU A 141 -6.75 7.84 -2.91
N CYS A 142 -6.13 6.77 -3.44
CA CYS A 142 -6.32 6.36 -4.85
C CYS A 142 -7.80 6.12 -5.21
N TYR A 143 -8.60 5.68 -4.24
CA TYR A 143 -10.00 5.33 -4.46
C TYR A 143 -10.99 6.42 -4.00
N ASP A 144 -10.53 7.59 -3.57
CA ASP A 144 -11.38 8.68 -3.03
C ASP A 144 -12.29 9.35 -4.09
N ASN A 145 -12.31 8.84 -5.32
CA ASN A 145 -13.27 9.23 -6.35
C ASN A 145 -14.61 8.50 -6.17
N SER A 146 -15.71 9.21 -6.42
CA SER A 146 -17.09 8.68 -6.43
C SER A 146 -17.30 7.37 -7.20
N CYS A 147 -16.54 7.12 -8.27
CA CYS A 147 -16.63 5.89 -9.07
C CYS A 147 -16.12 4.63 -8.34
N TRP A 148 -15.30 4.79 -7.28
CA TRP A 148 -14.61 3.70 -6.59
C TRP A 148 -15.00 3.58 -5.11
N LYS A 149 -16.18 4.10 -4.74
CA LYS A 149 -16.67 4.13 -3.35
C LYS A 149 -16.55 2.79 -2.60
N HIS A 150 -16.82 1.66 -3.28
CA HIS A 150 -16.68 0.34 -2.67
C HIS A 150 -15.22 -0.01 -2.36
N HIS A 151 -14.30 0.26 -3.30
CA HIS A 151 -12.87 0.04 -3.10
C HIS A 151 -12.32 0.94 -2.01
N HIS A 152 -12.69 2.22 -2.01
CA HIS A 152 -12.32 3.17 -0.95
C HIS A 152 -12.75 2.67 0.43
N THR A 153 -14.01 2.26 0.57
CA THR A 153 -14.54 1.73 1.84
C THR A 153 -13.78 0.48 2.28
N ASN A 154 -13.47 -0.43 1.35
CA ASN A 154 -12.70 -1.64 1.66
C ASN A 154 -11.26 -1.31 2.06
N SER A 155 -10.61 -0.36 1.40
CA SER A 155 -9.25 0.08 1.71
C SER A 155 -9.18 0.77 3.08
N LEU A 156 -10.13 1.65 3.40
CA LEU A 156 -10.25 2.24 4.74
C LEU A 156 -10.50 1.19 5.82
N LYS A 157 -11.38 0.21 5.54
CA LYS A 157 -11.62 -0.91 6.45
C LYS A 157 -10.32 -1.68 6.73
N LYS A 158 -9.58 -2.06 5.68
CA LYS A 158 -8.28 -2.75 5.83
C LYS A 158 -7.27 -1.90 6.61
N LEU A 159 -7.21 -0.59 6.35
CA LEU A 159 -6.34 0.36 7.04
C LEU A 159 -6.65 0.40 8.54
N ALA A 160 -7.92 0.62 8.93
CA ALA A 160 -8.32 0.69 10.33
C ALA A 160 -8.01 -0.60 11.11
N PHE A 161 -8.21 -1.78 10.48
CA PHE A 161 -7.83 -3.05 11.10
C PHE A 161 -6.31 -3.23 11.22
N LEU A 162 -5.53 -2.76 10.24
CA LEU A 162 -4.07 -2.79 10.32
C LEU A 162 -3.58 -1.90 11.46
N GLU A 163 -4.07 -0.66 11.56
CA GLU A 163 -3.76 0.27 12.66
C GLU A 163 -4.09 -0.33 14.01
N PHE A 164 -5.28 -0.92 14.14
CA PHE A 164 -5.67 -1.64 15.36
C PHE A 164 -4.68 -2.76 15.72
N SER A 165 -4.35 -3.63 14.76
CA SER A 165 -3.46 -4.77 14.99
C SER A 165 -2.02 -4.38 15.36
N THR A 166 -1.67 -3.12 15.12
CA THR A 166 -0.32 -2.57 15.33
C THR A 166 -0.25 -1.67 16.56
N GLY A 167 -1.36 -1.50 17.29
CA GLY A 167 -1.44 -0.71 18.51
C GLY A 167 -1.73 0.79 18.30
N GLU A 168 -1.96 1.22 17.06
CA GLU A 168 -2.28 2.61 16.71
C GLU A 168 -3.77 2.91 16.97
N TYR A 169 -4.24 2.63 18.19
CA TYR A 169 -5.67 2.56 18.52
C TYR A 169 -6.42 3.88 18.31
N GLU A 170 -5.84 5.02 18.69
CA GLU A 170 -6.51 6.32 18.50
C GLU A 170 -6.78 6.60 17.01
N GLN A 171 -5.82 6.23 16.16
CA GLN A 171 -5.94 6.45 14.72
C GLN A 171 -6.91 5.44 14.08
N ALA A 172 -6.83 4.17 14.50
CA ALA A 172 -7.80 3.15 14.11
C ALA A 172 -9.24 3.59 14.45
N ALA A 173 -9.45 4.20 15.61
CA ALA A 173 -10.75 4.73 16.02
C ALA A 173 -11.28 5.78 15.04
N LYS A 174 -10.45 6.75 14.65
CA LYS A 174 -10.80 7.79 13.68
C LYS A 174 -11.18 7.18 12.33
N ASP A 175 -10.39 6.22 11.86
CA ASP A 175 -10.61 5.61 10.54
C ASP A 175 -11.85 4.69 10.55
N PHE A 176 -12.14 3.98 11.66
CA PHE A 176 -13.39 3.24 11.85
C PHE A 176 -14.63 4.14 11.85
N LEU A 177 -14.60 5.29 12.51
CA LEU A 177 -15.70 6.27 12.49
C LEU A 177 -16.00 6.77 11.06
N GLY A 178 -14.96 6.87 10.22
CA GLY A 178 -15.09 7.21 8.80
C GLY A 178 -15.95 6.25 8.00
N LEU A 179 -16.12 4.99 8.44
CA LEU A 179 -16.89 3.96 7.74
C LEU A 179 -18.42 4.09 7.92
N LYS A 180 -18.88 4.93 8.86
CA LYS A 180 -20.30 5.29 9.06
C LYS A 180 -21.25 4.07 9.17
N LYS A 181 -20.83 3.02 9.85
CA LYS A 181 -21.69 1.89 10.24
C LYS A 181 -21.57 1.65 11.74
N ASN A 182 -22.70 1.32 12.37
CA ASN A 182 -22.81 1.14 13.81
C ASN A 182 -21.76 0.18 14.40
N ILE A 183 -21.52 -0.96 13.74
CA ILE A 183 -20.49 -1.93 14.14
C ILE A 183 -19.06 -1.38 14.10
N TYR A 184 -18.76 -0.48 13.16
CA TYR A 184 -17.45 0.18 13.12
C TYR A 184 -17.36 1.32 14.12
N THR A 185 -18.48 1.99 14.45
CA THR A 185 -18.54 2.89 15.60
C THR A 185 -18.23 2.15 16.90
N LEU A 186 -18.75 0.93 17.09
CA LEU A 186 -18.38 0.07 18.22
C LEU A 186 -16.89 -0.28 18.21
N CYS A 187 -16.32 -0.65 17.05
CA CYS A 187 -14.87 -0.89 16.93
C CYS A 187 -14.05 0.34 17.32
N ALA A 188 -14.48 1.55 16.93
CA ALA A 188 -13.85 2.79 17.36
C ALA A 188 -13.93 2.99 18.89
N GLY A 189 -15.07 2.67 19.49
CA GLY A 189 -15.26 2.66 20.94
C GLY A 189 -14.28 1.74 21.65
N VAL A 190 -14.11 0.51 21.15
CA VAL A 190 -13.10 -0.42 21.65
C VAL A 190 -11.69 0.16 21.54
N CYS A 191 -11.36 0.78 20.41
CA CYS A 191 -10.05 1.39 20.22
C CYS A 191 -9.79 2.55 21.20
N TYR A 192 -10.77 3.43 21.41
CA TYR A 192 -10.65 4.50 22.41
C TYR A 192 -10.49 3.95 23.82
N TYR A 193 -11.25 2.91 24.17
CA TYR A 193 -11.11 2.21 25.44
C TYR A 193 -9.69 1.67 25.64
N LEU A 194 -9.14 0.97 24.65
CA LEU A 194 -7.78 0.44 24.68
C LEU A 194 -6.70 1.53 24.73
N ALA A 195 -6.98 2.72 24.19
CA ALA A 195 -6.11 3.88 24.28
C ALA A 195 -6.23 4.66 25.61
N GLY A 196 -7.17 4.28 26.50
CA GLY A 196 -7.46 5.03 27.73
C GLY A 196 -8.13 6.39 27.47
N ILE A 197 -8.79 6.55 26.31
CA ILE A 197 -9.44 7.79 25.89
C ILE A 197 -10.94 7.68 26.17
N ALA A 198 -11.47 8.61 26.97
CA ALA A 198 -12.91 8.73 27.15
C ALA A 198 -13.56 9.16 25.83
N SER A 199 -14.58 8.41 25.41
CA SER A 199 -15.36 8.72 24.21
C SER A 199 -16.85 8.63 24.51
N ASP A 200 -17.63 9.49 23.86
CA ASP A 200 -19.09 9.51 23.90
C ASP A 200 -19.58 9.32 22.47
N LEU A 201 -19.59 8.06 22.04
CA LEU A 201 -19.95 7.68 20.68
C LEU A 201 -21.45 7.39 20.59
N ASP A 202 -22.08 7.93 19.55
CA ASP A 202 -23.47 7.64 19.20
C ASP A 202 -23.57 6.21 18.61
N ILE A 203 -23.69 5.23 19.51
CA ILE A 203 -23.86 3.80 19.21
C ILE A 203 -25.27 3.41 19.62
N SER A 204 -25.98 2.71 18.73
CA SER A 204 -27.37 2.28 18.94
C SER A 204 -27.50 0.76 18.87
N GLY A 205 -28.67 0.21 19.19
CA GLY A 205 -28.96 -1.21 18.99
C GLY A 205 -28.20 -2.15 19.95
N GLU A 206 -27.85 -3.34 19.48
CA GLU A 206 -27.15 -4.34 20.30
C GLU A 206 -25.70 -3.95 20.59
N GLU A 207 -25.07 -3.19 19.70
CA GLU A 207 -23.73 -2.64 19.89
C GLU A 207 -23.64 -1.67 21.08
N GLU A 208 -24.73 -0.95 21.39
CA GLU A 208 -24.79 -0.01 22.51
C GLU A 208 -24.62 -0.74 23.85
N VAL A 209 -25.16 -1.96 23.95
CA VAL A 209 -25.05 -2.80 25.15
C VAL A 209 -23.59 -3.16 25.42
N VAL A 210 -22.87 -3.54 24.36
CA VAL A 210 -21.43 -3.83 24.43
C VAL A 210 -20.65 -2.59 24.83
N TYR A 211 -20.91 -1.46 24.16
CA TYR A 211 -20.19 -0.22 24.42
C TYR A 211 -20.36 0.27 25.87
N LYS A 212 -21.58 0.23 26.40
CA LYS A 212 -21.88 0.59 27.79
C LYS A 212 -21.30 -0.37 28.82
N ALA A 213 -20.92 -1.60 28.43
CA ALA A 213 -20.26 -2.53 29.34
C ALA A 213 -18.83 -2.09 29.69
N PHE A 214 -18.16 -1.32 28.81
CA PHE A 214 -16.79 -0.86 29.07
C PHE A 214 -16.65 0.08 30.26
N SER A 215 -17.74 0.69 30.75
CA SER A 215 -17.74 1.49 31.97
C SER A 215 -18.04 0.68 33.24
N LYS A 216 -18.10 -0.65 33.15
CA LYS A 216 -18.46 -1.56 34.25
C LYS A 216 -17.27 -2.49 34.58
N THR A 217 -17.53 -3.74 34.96
CA THR A 217 -16.48 -4.71 35.29
C THR A 217 -16.01 -5.49 34.05
N PRO A 218 -14.80 -6.09 34.09
CA PRO A 218 -14.33 -7.00 33.07
C PRO A 218 -15.31 -8.13 32.70
N GLU A 219 -15.98 -8.69 33.69
CA GLU A 219 -16.95 -9.77 33.49
C GLU A 219 -18.18 -9.27 32.72
N ASP A 220 -18.65 -8.05 33.00
CA ASP A 220 -19.76 -7.44 32.26
C ASP A 220 -19.40 -7.22 30.79
N VAL A 221 -18.15 -6.81 30.51
CA VAL A 221 -17.63 -6.66 29.13
C VAL A 221 -17.63 -8.00 28.41
N GLN A 222 -17.08 -9.04 29.05
CA GLN A 222 -17.05 -10.40 28.49
C GLN A 222 -18.46 -10.89 28.15
N VAL A 223 -19.39 -10.82 29.10
CA VAL A 223 -20.78 -11.29 28.93
C VAL A 223 -21.48 -10.54 27.79
N ALA A 224 -21.31 -9.22 27.71
CA ALA A 224 -21.92 -8.42 26.66
C ALA A 224 -21.37 -8.79 25.27
N ILE A 225 -20.05 -8.99 25.15
CA ILE A 225 -19.40 -9.39 23.90
C ILE A 225 -19.83 -10.79 23.47
N ASP A 226 -19.89 -11.75 24.39
CA ASP A 226 -20.33 -13.12 24.09
C ASP A 226 -21.79 -13.15 23.60
N LEU A 227 -22.70 -12.48 24.31
CA LEU A 227 -24.10 -12.36 23.89
C LEU A 227 -24.23 -11.69 22.53
N TYR A 228 -23.45 -10.65 22.24
CA TYR A 228 -23.45 -10.01 20.93
C TYR A 228 -22.97 -10.98 19.83
N MET A 229 -21.89 -11.73 20.08
CA MET A 229 -21.32 -12.69 19.12
C MET A 229 -22.18 -13.93 18.89
N GLU A 230 -22.99 -14.34 19.86
CA GLU A 230 -23.94 -15.46 19.72
C GLU A 230 -25.15 -15.07 18.87
N ASN A 231 -25.62 -13.82 18.98
CA ASN A 231 -26.81 -13.34 18.29
C ASN A 231 -26.53 -12.75 16.90
N ASN A 232 -25.27 -12.41 16.60
CA ASN A 232 -24.90 -11.74 15.35
C ASN A 232 -23.88 -12.50 14.51
N SER A 233 -24.01 -12.41 13.19
CA SER A 233 -22.95 -12.82 12.27
C SER A 233 -21.87 -11.74 12.21
N VAL A 234 -20.83 -11.92 13.03
CA VAL A 234 -19.73 -10.97 13.16
C VAL A 234 -18.54 -11.38 12.29
N GLU A 235 -18.04 -10.44 11.48
CA GLU A 235 -16.84 -10.61 10.67
C GLU A 235 -15.62 -10.96 11.54
N LYS A 236 -14.69 -11.76 11.01
CA LYS A 236 -13.52 -12.25 11.77
C LYS A 236 -12.68 -11.11 12.34
N GLU A 237 -12.46 -10.07 11.56
CA GLU A 237 -11.66 -8.91 11.96
C GLU A 237 -12.33 -8.11 13.08
N VAL A 238 -13.66 -7.95 13.03
CA VAL A 238 -14.43 -7.31 14.11
C VAL A 238 -14.38 -8.16 15.38
N ARG A 239 -14.52 -9.48 15.25
CA ARG A 239 -14.36 -10.41 16.39
C ARG A 239 -12.99 -10.26 17.04
N ASN A 240 -11.92 -10.10 16.26
CA ASN A 240 -10.58 -9.87 16.80
C ASN A 240 -10.51 -8.55 17.59
N VAL A 241 -11.17 -7.49 17.11
CA VAL A 241 -11.23 -6.20 17.83
C VAL A 241 -11.93 -6.36 19.18
N LEU A 242 -13.12 -6.99 19.18
CA LEU A 242 -13.88 -7.21 20.41
C LEU A 242 -13.10 -8.08 21.42
N ASN A 243 -12.51 -9.18 20.96
CA ASN A 243 -11.76 -10.09 21.83
C ASN A 243 -10.49 -9.45 22.42
N ALA A 244 -9.86 -8.50 21.73
CA ALA A 244 -8.68 -7.82 22.29
C ALA A 244 -9.03 -7.01 23.55
N SER A 245 -10.23 -6.43 23.61
CA SER A 245 -10.71 -5.70 24.79
C SER A 245 -10.83 -6.62 26.01
N VAL A 246 -11.30 -7.85 25.79
CA VAL A 246 -11.36 -8.91 26.80
C VAL A 246 -9.97 -9.35 27.24
N GLU A 247 -9.04 -9.55 26.30
CA GLU A 247 -7.69 -10.03 26.63
C GLU A 247 -6.91 -9.01 27.48
N MET A 248 -7.07 -7.72 27.20
CA MET A 248 -6.47 -6.64 27.99
C MET A 248 -7.01 -6.58 29.42
N LEU A 249 -8.22 -7.09 29.66
CA LEU A 249 -8.86 -7.11 30.96
C LEU A 249 -8.44 -8.30 31.85
N LYS A 250 -7.57 -9.18 31.36
CA LYS A 250 -7.06 -10.30 32.17
C LYS A 250 -6.16 -9.78 33.30
N PRO A 251 -6.27 -10.33 34.52
CA PRO A 251 -5.46 -9.90 35.69
C PRO A 251 -3.94 -9.93 35.45
N GLU A 252 -3.49 -10.79 34.53
CA GLU A 252 -2.09 -10.96 34.14
C GLU A 252 -1.53 -9.75 33.38
N ASN A 253 -2.40 -8.93 32.79
CA ASN A 253 -2.09 -7.71 32.05
C ASN A 253 -2.28 -6.43 32.89
N ASP A 254 -2.74 -6.56 34.14
CA ASP A 254 -2.99 -5.48 35.10
C ASP A 254 -1.70 -5.01 35.83
N ILE A 255 -0.53 -5.34 35.26
CA ILE A 255 0.77 -4.88 35.73
C ILE A 255 1.26 -3.79 34.79
N LEU A 256 0.81 -2.54 35.00
CA LEU A 256 1.53 -1.30 34.69
C LEU A 256 0.91 -0.10 35.41
#